data_AF-A0A951L2Y8-F1
#
_entry.id   AF-A0A951L2Y8-F1
#
_cell.length_a   1.000
_cell.length_b   1.000
_cell.length_c   1.000
_cell.angle_alpha   90.00
_cell.angle_beta   90.00
_cell.angle_gamma   90.00
#
_symmetry.space_group_name_H-M   'P 1'
#
loop_
_entity.id
_entity.type
_entity.pdbx_description
1 polymer ?
#
loop_
_entity_poly.entity_id
_entity_poly.type
_entity_poly.pdbx_seq_one_letter_code
_entity_poly.pdbx_strand_id
1 'polypeptide(L)'
;TALEQAEVAGLSPELRAQVQARAVGGNSVTEVLQVMLLNNIKIKHPASQIVAMDWARGVTVVKLPKGGMQAVHFDPATLQIKG
;
A
#
# COMPACT_ATOMS: atom_id res chain seq x y z
N THR A 1 -13.01 13.08 0.44
CA THR A 1 -14.34 12.58 -0.03
C THR A 1 -14.83 11.48 0.92
N ALA A 2 -16.10 11.03 0.81
CA ALA A 2 -16.62 9.93 1.65
C ALA A 2 -15.83 8.62 1.47
N LEU A 3 -15.29 8.37 0.27
CA LEU A 3 -14.46 7.21 -0.03
C LEU A 3 -13.12 7.26 0.74
N GLU A 4 -12.44 8.41 0.74
CA GLU A 4 -11.20 8.58 1.52
C GLU A 4 -11.44 8.45 3.03
N GLN A 5 -12.60 8.91 3.53
CA GLN A 5 -12.95 8.73 4.94
C GLN A 5 -13.17 7.25 5.29
N ALA A 6 -13.76 6.47 4.38
CA ALA A 6 -13.90 5.02 4.56
C ALA A 6 -12.54 4.31 4.53
N GLU A 7 -11.63 4.71 3.63
CA GLU A 7 -10.26 4.19 3.58
C GLU A 7 -9.52 4.45 4.91
N VAL A 8 -9.61 5.67 5.44
CA VAL A 8 -8.96 6.06 6.72
C VAL A 8 -9.60 5.38 7.93
N ALA A 9 -10.90 5.13 7.91
CA ALA A 9 -11.62 4.46 8.99
C ALA A 9 -11.17 3.01 9.16
N GLY A 10 -10.80 2.33 8.06
CA GLY A 10 -10.28 0.97 8.07
C GLY A 10 -8.81 0.84 8.54
N LEU A 11 -8.09 1.95 8.71
CA LEU A 11 -6.68 1.93 9.13
C LEU A 11 -6.54 1.84 10.65
N SER A 12 -5.43 1.24 11.08
CA SER A 12 -4.93 1.37 12.45
C SER A 12 -4.73 2.85 12.85
N PRO A 13 -4.87 3.21 14.14
CA PRO A 13 -4.70 4.59 14.61
C PRO A 13 -3.34 5.19 14.21
N GLU A 14 -2.28 4.40 14.27
CA GLU A 14 -0.91 4.82 13.96
C GLU A 14 -0.74 5.11 12.47
N LEU A 15 -1.26 4.23 11.60
CA LEU A 15 -1.21 4.43 10.16
C LEU A 15 -2.10 5.60 9.73
N ARG A 16 -3.28 5.75 10.36
CA ARG A 16 -4.17 6.89 10.14
C ARG A 16 -3.48 8.22 10.40
N ALA A 17 -2.81 8.36 11.54
CA ALA A 17 -2.09 9.59 11.89
C ALA A 17 -0.99 9.89 10.87
N GLN A 18 -0.24 8.86 10.46
CA GLN A 18 0.80 8.96 9.45
C GLN A 18 0.29 9.39 8.07
N VAL A 19 -0.84 8.85 7.63
CA VAL A 19 -1.45 9.19 6.33
C VAL A 19 -1.98 10.61 6.35
N GLN A 20 -2.70 11.00 7.42
CA GLN A 20 -3.23 12.36 7.58
C GLN A 20 -2.12 13.42 7.59
N ALA A 21 -0.98 13.14 8.22
CA ALA A 21 0.16 14.05 8.23
C ALA A 21 0.81 14.25 6.85
N ARG A 22 0.69 13.24 5.95
CA ARG A 22 1.31 13.25 4.61
C ARG A 22 0.33 13.65 3.49
N ALA A 23 -0.97 13.51 3.72
CA ALA A 23 -2.06 13.90 2.81
C ALA A 23 -2.29 15.42 2.85
N VAL A 24 -1.24 16.17 2.58
CA VAL A 24 -1.20 17.64 2.55
C VAL A 24 -0.58 18.11 1.24
N GLY A 25 -0.78 19.37 0.87
CA GLY A 25 -0.14 19.96 -0.31
C GLY A 25 -0.59 19.35 -1.64
N GLY A 26 -1.83 18.86 -1.71
CA GLY A 26 -2.41 18.26 -2.92
C GLY A 26 -2.29 16.73 -3.00
N ASN A 27 -1.59 16.08 -2.07
CA ASN A 27 -1.56 14.63 -1.98
C ASN A 27 -2.86 14.09 -1.38
N SER A 28 -3.49 13.14 -2.05
CA SER A 28 -4.64 12.41 -1.51
C SER A 28 -4.22 11.32 -0.50
N VAL A 29 -5.16 10.94 0.35
CA VAL A 29 -5.00 9.79 1.29
C VAL A 29 -4.60 8.54 0.52
N THR A 30 -5.29 8.27 -0.59
CA THR A 30 -5.08 7.09 -1.43
C THR A 30 -3.67 7.05 -2.01
N GLU A 31 -3.17 8.17 -2.56
CA GLU A 31 -1.80 8.24 -3.09
C GLU A 31 -0.75 8.00 -2.01
N VAL A 32 -0.94 8.60 -0.82
CA VAL A 32 -0.04 8.40 0.32
C VAL A 32 0.01 6.92 0.72
N LEU A 33 -1.16 6.28 0.84
CA LEU A 33 -1.27 4.85 1.16
C LEU A 33 -0.55 3.98 0.12
N GLN A 34 -0.73 4.27 -1.16
CA GLN A 34 -0.07 3.55 -2.24
C GLN A 34 1.45 3.69 -2.19
N VAL A 35 1.97 4.90 -1.97
CA VAL A 35 3.42 5.14 -1.84
C VAL A 35 3.99 4.42 -0.61
N MET A 36 3.29 4.45 0.52
CA MET A 36 3.72 3.73 1.73
C MET A 36 3.78 2.22 1.50
N LEU A 37 2.76 1.64 0.86
CA LEU A 37 2.75 0.22 0.51
C LEU A 37 3.87 -0.13 -0.49
N LEU A 38 4.08 0.71 -1.51
CA LEU A 38 5.17 0.57 -2.49
C LEU A 38 6.54 0.50 -1.80
N ASN A 39 6.77 1.35 -0.80
CA ASN A 39 8.02 1.36 -0.04
C ASN A 39 8.20 0.05 0.75
N ASN A 40 7.15 -0.44 1.42
CA ASN A 40 7.19 -1.72 2.14
C ASN A 40 7.52 -2.90 1.20
N ILE A 41 6.92 -2.91 0.01
CA ILE A 41 7.15 -3.96 -0.99
C ILE A 41 8.57 -3.90 -1.53
N LYS A 42 9.11 -2.72 -1.84
CA LYS A 42 10.48 -2.57 -2.34
C LYS A 42 11.54 -3.01 -1.33
N ILE A 43 11.27 -2.85 -0.03
CA ILE A 43 12.15 -3.36 1.03
C ILE A 43 12.22 -4.89 0.98
N LYS A 44 11.08 -5.57 0.80
CA LYS A 44 11.01 -7.05 0.80
C LYS A 44 11.36 -7.68 -0.55
N HIS A 45 11.05 -7.00 -1.66
CA HIS A 45 11.27 -7.44 -3.04
C HIS A 45 12.08 -6.38 -3.81
N PRO A 46 13.40 -6.28 -3.56
CA PRO A 46 14.23 -5.28 -4.20
C PRO A 46 14.24 -5.46 -5.73
N ALA A 47 14.27 -4.34 -6.44
CA ALA A 47 14.24 -4.27 -7.91
C ALA A 47 13.00 -4.91 -8.58
N SER A 48 11.94 -5.20 -7.84
CA SER A 48 10.66 -5.64 -8.40
C SER A 48 9.81 -4.47 -8.90
N GLN A 49 8.95 -4.74 -9.88
CA GLN A 49 7.97 -3.79 -10.42
C GLN A 49 6.57 -4.22 -9.98
N ILE A 50 5.78 -3.33 -9.36
CA ILE A 50 4.36 -3.61 -9.12
C ILE A 50 3.62 -3.51 -10.45
N VAL A 51 2.86 -4.56 -10.79
CA VAL A 51 2.12 -4.63 -12.06
C VAL A 51 0.60 -4.64 -11.87
N ALA A 52 0.10 -5.02 -10.69
CA ALA A 52 -1.31 -4.95 -10.34
C ALA A 52 -1.49 -4.88 -8.83
N MET A 53 -2.60 -4.29 -8.36
CA MET A 53 -2.93 -4.20 -6.95
C MET A 53 -4.45 -4.28 -6.75
N ASP A 54 -4.87 -5.10 -5.80
CA ASP A 54 -6.24 -5.18 -5.31
C ASP A 54 -6.22 -4.92 -3.79
N TRP A 55 -6.63 -3.71 -3.42
CA TRP A 55 -6.64 -3.25 -2.03
C TRP A 55 -7.68 -3.98 -1.19
N ALA A 56 -8.87 -4.23 -1.75
CA ALA A 56 -9.96 -4.89 -1.04
C ALA A 56 -9.59 -6.33 -0.66
N ARG A 57 -8.79 -6.99 -1.49
CA ARG A 57 -8.27 -8.33 -1.22
C ARG A 57 -6.92 -8.35 -0.50
N GLY A 58 -6.29 -7.19 -0.29
CA GLY A 58 -4.97 -7.09 0.33
C GLY A 58 -3.90 -7.85 -0.45
N VAL A 59 -3.91 -7.77 -1.79
CA VAL A 59 -2.93 -8.44 -2.64
C VAL A 59 -2.36 -7.50 -3.69
N THR A 60 -1.07 -7.66 -3.96
CA THR A 60 -0.35 -6.95 -5.00
C THR A 60 0.48 -7.94 -5.80
N VAL A 61 0.61 -7.73 -7.10
CA VAL A 61 1.41 -8.59 -7.98
C VAL A 61 2.66 -7.83 -8.34
N VAL A 62 3.81 -8.44 -8.06
CA VAL A 62 5.12 -7.90 -8.42
C VAL A 62 5.75 -8.74 -9.52
N LYS A 63 6.34 -8.07 -10.50
CA LYS A 63 7.23 -8.67 -11.48
C LYS A 63 8.65 -8.68 -10.90
N LEU A 64 9.25 -9.87 -10.83
CA LEU A 64 10.59 -10.05 -10.28
C LEU A 64 11.66 -9.66 -11.32
N PRO A 65 12.87 -9.25 -10.88
CA PRO A 65 13.96 -8.83 -11.79
C PRO A 65 14.36 -9.90 -12.80
N LYS A 66 14.32 -11.18 -12.40
CA LYS A 66 14.68 -12.34 -13.23
C LYS A 66 13.54 -12.86 -14.10
N GLY A 67 12.44 -12.10 -14.19
CA GLY A 67 11.19 -12.55 -14.81
C GLY A 67 10.29 -13.30 -13.81
N GLY A 68 9.06 -13.54 -14.24
CA GLY A 68 8.01 -14.10 -13.38
C GLY A 68 7.24 -13.04 -12.60
N MET A 69 6.03 -13.42 -12.17
CA MET A 69 5.15 -12.62 -11.33
C MET A 69 4.92 -13.34 -10.01
N GLN A 70 4.88 -12.59 -8.91
CA GLN A 70 4.61 -13.11 -7.58
C GLN A 70 3.49 -12.29 -6.93
N ALA A 71 2.50 -12.99 -6.37
CA ALA A 71 1.51 -12.37 -5.50
C ALA A 71 2.12 -12.12 -4.12
N VAL A 72 2.01 -10.90 -3.65
CA VAL A 72 2.44 -10.42 -2.34
C VAL A 72 1.18 -10.03 -1.58
N HIS A 73 0.94 -10.70 -0.47
CA HIS A 73 -0.23 -10.40 0.37
C HIS A 73 0.15 -9.38 1.43
N PHE A 74 -0.76 -8.47 1.74
CA PHE A 74 -0.59 -7.47 2.78
C PHE A 74 -1.87 -7.30 3.58
N ASP A 75 -1.74 -6.66 4.74
CA ASP A 75 -2.89 -6.22 5.54
C ASP A 75 -3.24 -4.75 5.18
N PRO A 76 -4.42 -4.47 4.63
CA PRO A 76 -4.84 -3.11 4.27
C PRO A 76 -4.90 -2.13 5.45
N ALA A 77 -5.06 -2.61 6.69
CA ALA A 77 -5.19 -1.76 7.88
C ALA A 77 -3.82 -1.32 8.47
N THR A 78 -2.76 -2.05 8.14
CA THR A 78 -1.41 -1.86 8.70
C THR A 78 -0.32 -1.74 7.64
N LEU A 79 -0.64 -2.07 6.39
CA LEU A 79 0.28 -2.20 5.24
C LEU A 79 1.42 -3.21 5.44
N GLN A 80 1.29 -4.09 6.43
CA GLN A 80 2.29 -5.11 6.69
C GLN A 80 2.22 -6.21 5.63
N ILE A 81 3.38 -6.54 5.05
CA ILE A 81 3.50 -7.61 4.07
C ILE A 81 3.51 -8.96 4.78
N LYS A 82 2.57 -9.85 4.44
CA LYS A 82 2.48 -11.19 5.01
C LYS A 82 3.67 -12.05 4.53
N GLY A 83 4.22 -12.84 5.47
CA GLY A 83 5.32 -13.79 5.27
C GLY A 83 4.88 -15.00 4.50
#